data_AF-A0A7Y6PXP3-F1
#
_entry.id   AF-A0A7Y6PXP3-F1
#
_cell.length_a   1.000
_cell.length_b   1.000
_cell.length_c   1.000
_cell.angle_alpha   90.00
_cell.angle_beta   90.00
_cell.angle_gamma   90.00
#
_symmetry.space_group_name_H-M   'P 1'
#
loop_
_entity.id
_entity.type
_entity.pdbx_description
1 polymer ?
#
loop_
_entity_poly.entity_id
_entity_poly.type
_entity_poly.pdbx_seq_one_letter_code
_entity_poly.pdbx_strand_id
1 'polypeptide(L)'
;MVAALGLAACGPTVKPPSPPAEPEPVSQGTTQLKVAPAARRVVVGEMCPQGAGGRPAVAPLVMRAVDWNDTVTEVAATVERGSVPRFVVMGTDGRVAGTFETLGMVEVGIAQSVATGTYVGASPCTYSTSAGPKPGALDTRAEDPKCGPATRGCGIAVGELVNPGDPPSTATYETGGACLSGTELAVDIDGDGKIESFPLAGALDGTRAPAQEWTASPTATAACQPSYQLYGLELKPEPRPGKPADKGLVTVDVLGVIDLDGDGRREIVLSMKFPTVRSIVVYTATEQAQRLELAGEATSFSR
;
A
#
# COMPACT_ATOMS: atom_id res chain seq x y z
N MET A 1 -13.05 75.77 -49.11
CA MET A 1 -13.20 74.31 -49.13
C MET A 1 -11.79 73.72 -49.16
N VAL A 2 -11.31 73.20 -48.03
CA VAL A 2 -9.95 72.66 -47.87
C VAL A 2 -10.10 71.16 -47.64
N ALA A 3 -9.52 70.35 -48.53
CA ALA A 3 -9.52 68.89 -48.45
C ALA A 3 -8.22 68.44 -47.75
N ALA A 4 -8.36 67.66 -46.67
CA ALA A 4 -7.24 67.03 -45.98
C ALA A 4 -7.15 65.56 -46.39
N LEU A 5 -6.01 65.17 -46.96
CA LEU A 5 -5.62 63.76 -47.17
C LEU A 5 -5.01 63.21 -45.87
N GLY A 6 -5.62 62.17 -45.31
CA GLY A 6 -5.04 61.36 -44.23
C GLY A 6 -4.33 60.14 -44.79
N LEU A 7 -3.01 60.06 -44.61
CA LEU A 7 -2.19 58.88 -44.89
C LEU A 7 -2.22 57.95 -43.66
N ALA A 8 -2.77 56.75 -43.83
CA ALA A 8 -2.68 55.68 -42.83
C ALA A 8 -1.36 54.92 -43.00
N ALA A 9 -0.51 54.95 -41.97
CA ALA A 9 0.74 54.20 -41.92
C ALA A 9 0.50 52.80 -41.34
N CYS A 10 0.72 51.75 -42.14
CA CYS A 10 0.76 50.36 -41.69
C CYS A 10 2.18 49.99 -41.26
N GLY A 11 2.44 49.93 -39.95
CA GLY A 11 3.67 49.36 -39.39
C GLY A 11 3.54 47.85 -39.12
N PRO A 12 4.61 47.04 -39.27
CA PRO A 12 4.56 45.61 -39.00
C PRO A 12 4.41 45.34 -37.49
N THR A 13 3.46 44.46 -37.14
CA THR A 13 3.24 44.02 -35.76
C THR A 13 4.22 42.90 -35.43
N VAL A 14 5.19 43.17 -34.53
CA VAL A 14 6.12 42.16 -34.02
C VAL A 14 5.46 41.47 -32.82
N LYS A 15 5.22 40.16 -32.94
CA LYS A 15 4.68 39.33 -31.85
C LYS A 15 5.83 38.94 -30.90
N PRO A 16 5.75 39.23 -29.59
CA PRO A 16 6.77 38.82 -28.63
C PRO A 16 6.90 37.29 -28.58
N PRO A 17 8.12 36.75 -28.37
CA PRO A 17 8.30 35.32 -28.13
C PRO A 17 7.53 34.90 -26.88
N SER A 18 6.83 33.77 -26.98
CA SER A 18 6.08 33.21 -25.84
C SER A 18 7.05 32.68 -24.79
N PRO A 19 6.70 32.75 -23.49
CA PRO A 19 7.52 32.18 -22.42
C PRO A 19 7.79 30.69 -22.64
N PRO A 20 8.92 30.16 -22.14
CA PRO A 20 9.18 28.72 -22.15
C PRO A 20 8.04 27.97 -21.45
N ALA A 21 7.63 26.84 -22.01
CA ALA A 21 6.65 25.97 -21.37
C ALA A 21 7.16 25.56 -19.99
N GLU A 22 6.26 25.63 -19.00
CA GLU A 22 6.51 25.15 -17.64
C GLU A 22 6.77 23.64 -17.70
N PRO A 23 7.79 23.11 -16.99
CA PRO A 23 8.08 21.69 -17.02
C PRO A 23 6.85 20.91 -16.51
N GLU A 24 6.33 20.02 -17.37
CA GLU A 24 5.23 19.15 -17.00
C GLU A 24 5.60 18.33 -15.76
N PRO A 25 4.66 18.11 -14.82
CA PRO A 25 4.90 17.22 -13.70
C PRO A 25 5.32 15.86 -14.25
N VAL A 26 6.43 15.33 -13.73
CA VAL A 26 6.92 14.00 -14.08
C VAL A 26 5.84 13.01 -13.69
N SER A 27 5.06 12.55 -14.66
CA SER A 27 4.21 11.38 -14.50
C SER A 27 5.15 10.23 -14.17
N GLN A 28 5.15 9.78 -12.91
CA GLN A 28 5.72 8.49 -12.56
C GLN A 28 4.96 7.47 -13.39
N GLY A 29 5.61 6.94 -14.44
CA GLY A 29 5.01 5.97 -15.32
C GLY A 29 4.65 4.74 -14.51
N THR A 30 3.36 4.52 -14.29
CA THR A 30 2.83 3.28 -13.74
C THR A 30 3.08 2.17 -14.76
N THR A 31 3.88 1.18 -14.38
CA THR A 31 4.14 0.00 -15.20
C THR A 31 2.93 -0.92 -15.06
N GLN A 32 2.18 -1.12 -16.14
CA GLN A 32 1.06 -2.06 -16.15
C GLN A 32 1.59 -3.49 -16.14
N LEU A 33 1.43 -4.17 -15.01
CA LEU A 33 1.81 -5.58 -14.83
C LEU A 33 0.63 -6.50 -15.16
N LYS A 34 0.81 -7.34 -16.19
CA LYS A 34 -0.21 -8.27 -16.67
C LYS A 34 -0.32 -9.50 -15.77
N VAL A 35 -1.51 -9.77 -15.23
CA VAL A 35 -1.75 -10.86 -14.28
C VAL A 35 -2.82 -11.85 -14.80
N ALA A 36 -2.88 -13.06 -14.21
CA ALA A 36 -3.76 -14.15 -14.60
C ALA A 36 -5.26 -13.75 -14.60
N PRO A 37 -6.05 -14.21 -15.59
CA PRO A 37 -7.44 -13.79 -15.80
C PRO A 37 -8.48 -14.31 -14.78
N ALA A 38 -8.05 -15.12 -13.80
CA ALA A 38 -8.91 -15.62 -12.71
C ALA A 38 -8.65 -14.92 -11.36
N ALA A 39 -7.77 -13.92 -11.32
CA ALA A 39 -7.42 -13.22 -10.11
C ALA A 39 -8.60 -12.38 -9.57
N ARG A 40 -8.79 -12.43 -8.25
CA ARG A 40 -9.65 -11.56 -7.46
C ARG A 40 -9.23 -10.10 -7.67
N ARG A 41 -10.23 -9.24 -7.86
CA ARG A 41 -10.03 -7.79 -7.95
C ARG A 41 -10.20 -7.20 -6.56
N VAL A 42 -9.21 -6.46 -6.08
CA VAL A 42 -9.22 -5.88 -4.73
C VAL A 42 -8.77 -4.42 -4.67
N VAL A 43 -9.19 -3.71 -3.64
CA VAL A 43 -8.57 -2.46 -3.16
C VAL A 43 -7.96 -2.73 -1.80
N VAL A 44 -6.67 -2.44 -1.67
CA VAL A 44 -5.95 -2.41 -0.41
C VAL A 44 -6.05 -0.99 0.15
N GLY A 45 -6.38 -0.89 1.43
CA GLY A 45 -6.48 0.35 2.16
C GLY A 45 -5.77 0.29 3.50
N GLU A 46 -5.44 1.45 4.06
CA GLU A 46 -5.11 1.58 5.47
C GLU A 46 -6.39 1.88 6.25
N MET A 47 -6.80 0.99 7.15
CA MET A 47 -7.90 1.24 8.07
C MET A 47 -7.37 1.86 9.36
N CYS A 48 -7.97 2.98 9.74
CA CYS A 48 -7.65 3.71 10.94
C CYS A 48 -8.93 3.92 11.77
N PRO A 49 -9.07 3.35 12.98
CA PRO A 49 -10.25 3.53 13.82
C PRO A 49 -10.54 4.98 14.22
N GLN A 50 -9.52 5.85 14.13
CA GLN A 50 -9.55 7.28 14.47
C GLN A 50 -9.06 8.15 13.30
N GLY A 51 -9.33 7.75 12.05
CA GLY A 51 -8.78 8.36 10.83
C GLY A 51 -9.42 9.68 10.40
N ALA A 52 -10.76 9.80 10.39
CA ALA A 52 -11.48 10.97 9.90
C ALA A 52 -12.10 11.77 11.05
N GLY A 53 -11.32 12.66 11.67
CA GLY A 53 -11.80 13.46 12.81
C GLY A 53 -12.19 12.60 14.03
N GLY A 54 -11.42 11.55 14.32
CA GLY A 54 -11.69 10.61 15.41
C GLY A 54 -12.70 9.50 15.06
N ARG A 55 -13.14 9.41 13.81
CA ARG A 55 -14.02 8.35 13.32
C ARG A 55 -13.24 7.30 12.50
N PRO A 56 -13.73 6.05 12.44
CA PRO A 56 -13.16 5.05 11.54
C PRO A 56 -13.14 5.53 10.09
N ALA A 57 -12.02 5.34 9.43
CA ALA A 57 -11.87 5.62 8.01
C ALA A 57 -10.89 4.64 7.38
N VAL A 58 -11.04 4.42 6.07
CA VAL A 58 -10.10 3.66 5.25
C VAL A 58 -9.51 4.62 4.22
N ALA A 59 -8.19 4.75 4.17
CA ALA A 59 -7.51 5.42 3.07
C ALA A 59 -7.23 4.38 1.98
N PRO A 60 -7.89 4.43 0.81
CA PRO A 60 -7.59 3.53 -0.30
C PRO A 60 -6.17 3.82 -0.82
N LEU A 61 -5.38 2.77 -1.03
CA LEU A 61 -3.95 2.90 -1.33
C LEU A 61 -3.63 2.38 -2.73
N VAL A 62 -3.96 1.12 -2.97
CA VAL A 62 -3.60 0.39 -4.19
C VAL A 62 -4.78 -0.46 -4.61
N MET A 63 -4.98 -0.63 -5.89
CA MET A 63 -6.03 -1.46 -6.47
C MET A 63 -5.45 -2.49 -7.42
N ARG A 64 -5.94 -3.71 -7.32
CA ARG A 64 -5.80 -4.78 -8.29
C ARG A 64 -7.11 -4.87 -9.08
N ALA A 65 -7.12 -4.42 -10.33
CA ALA A 65 -8.26 -4.56 -11.24
C ALA A 65 -7.90 -5.53 -12.38
N VAL A 66 -7.60 -5.02 -13.58
CA VAL A 66 -6.98 -5.82 -14.64
C VAL A 66 -5.49 -5.99 -14.36
N ASP A 67 -4.86 -4.91 -13.92
CA ASP A 67 -3.47 -4.84 -13.44
C ASP A 67 -3.44 -4.18 -12.04
N TRP A 68 -2.25 -4.08 -11.45
CA TRP A 68 -2.04 -3.28 -10.24
C TRP A 68 -1.98 -1.78 -10.57
N ASN A 69 -2.53 -0.94 -9.70
CA ASN A 69 -2.63 0.51 -9.90
C ASN A 69 -2.71 1.24 -8.55
N ASP A 70 -1.88 2.25 -8.36
CA ASP A 70 -1.82 3.12 -7.18
C ASP A 70 -2.15 4.59 -7.49
N THR A 71 -2.69 4.87 -8.68
CA THR A 71 -3.12 6.21 -9.06
C THR A 71 -4.25 6.67 -8.14
N VAL A 72 -3.93 7.60 -7.23
CA VAL A 72 -4.82 8.07 -6.15
C VAL A 72 -6.24 8.39 -6.64
N THR A 73 -6.37 9.10 -7.76
CA THR A 73 -7.66 9.50 -8.32
C THR A 73 -8.48 8.31 -8.83
N GLU A 74 -7.84 7.32 -9.44
CA GLU A 74 -8.51 6.14 -9.98
C GLU A 74 -8.93 5.17 -8.88
N VAL A 75 -8.06 4.96 -7.88
CA VAL A 75 -8.38 4.15 -6.70
C VAL A 75 -9.53 4.80 -5.92
N ALA A 76 -9.45 6.10 -5.64
CA ALA A 76 -10.50 6.83 -4.92
C ALA A 76 -11.83 6.84 -5.70
N ALA A 77 -11.81 7.10 -7.00
CA ALA A 77 -13.02 7.09 -7.84
C ALA A 77 -13.68 5.71 -7.88
N THR A 78 -12.91 4.63 -7.77
CA THR A 78 -13.46 3.27 -7.70
C THR A 78 -14.24 3.04 -6.41
N VAL A 79 -13.71 3.50 -5.27
CA VAL A 79 -14.42 3.42 -3.99
C VAL A 79 -15.63 4.36 -3.97
N GLU A 80 -15.50 5.57 -4.50
CA GLU A 80 -16.58 6.57 -4.59
C GLU A 80 -17.77 6.08 -5.41
N ARG A 81 -17.53 5.35 -6.50
CA ARG A 81 -18.58 4.71 -7.32
C ARG A 81 -19.29 3.55 -6.61
N GLY A 82 -18.91 3.21 -5.39
CA GLY A 82 -19.50 2.11 -4.63
C GLY A 82 -19.05 0.72 -5.09
N SER A 83 -17.98 0.62 -5.89
CA SER A 83 -17.44 -0.68 -6.32
C SER A 83 -16.75 -1.44 -5.19
N VAL A 84 -16.48 -0.78 -4.05
CA VAL A 84 -15.90 -1.38 -2.84
C VAL A 84 -16.81 -1.08 -1.65
N PRO A 85 -17.96 -1.77 -1.52
CA PRO A 85 -18.94 -1.49 -0.47
C PRO A 85 -18.42 -1.88 0.92
N ARG A 86 -17.48 -2.82 1.00
CA ARG A 86 -16.95 -3.36 2.25
C ARG A 86 -15.45 -3.58 2.17
N PHE A 87 -14.75 -3.28 3.26
CA PHE A 87 -13.39 -3.73 3.52
C PHE A 87 -13.39 -4.73 4.69
N VAL A 88 -12.63 -5.81 4.53
CA VAL A 88 -12.21 -6.71 5.61
C VAL A 88 -10.95 -6.13 6.23
N VAL A 89 -10.93 -5.97 7.55
CA VAL A 89 -9.80 -5.41 8.29
C VAL A 89 -9.02 -6.53 8.95
N MET A 90 -7.71 -6.56 8.75
CA MET A 90 -6.83 -7.60 9.25
C MET A 90 -6.24 -7.23 10.62
N GLY A 91 -6.16 -8.22 11.50
CA GLY A 91 -5.45 -8.13 12.77
C GLY A 91 -3.95 -8.41 12.63
N THR A 92 -3.20 -8.32 13.73
CA THR A 92 -1.75 -8.56 13.73
C THR A 92 -1.36 -10.03 13.57
N ASP A 93 -2.34 -10.92 13.64
CA ASP A 93 -2.22 -12.37 13.40
C ASP A 93 -2.65 -12.80 11.99
N GLY A 94 -2.99 -11.86 11.11
CA GLY A 94 -3.46 -12.17 9.76
C GLY A 94 -4.86 -12.78 9.72
N ARG A 95 -5.61 -12.70 10.82
CA ARG A 95 -7.04 -13.03 10.86
C ARG A 95 -7.87 -11.76 10.73
N VAL A 96 -9.13 -11.92 10.35
CA VAL A 96 -10.08 -10.81 10.28
C VAL A 96 -10.30 -10.23 11.69
N ALA A 97 -9.97 -8.96 11.88
CA ALA A 97 -10.27 -8.19 13.08
C ALA A 97 -11.66 -7.56 13.02
N GLY A 98 -12.16 -7.24 11.82
CA GLY A 98 -13.48 -6.65 11.64
C GLY A 98 -13.82 -6.35 10.19
N THR A 99 -14.94 -5.68 9.99
CA THR A 99 -15.44 -5.24 8.69
C THR A 99 -15.78 -3.76 8.72
N PHE A 100 -15.40 -3.04 7.67
CA PHE A 100 -15.73 -1.65 7.43
C PHE A 100 -16.70 -1.53 6.26
N GLU A 101 -17.88 -0.99 6.50
CA GLU A 101 -18.90 -0.72 5.48
C GLU A 101 -18.74 0.72 4.96
N THR A 102 -18.45 0.85 3.67
CA THR A 102 -18.22 2.14 3.00
C THR A 102 -19.55 2.88 2.82
N LEU A 103 -19.60 4.14 3.26
CA LEU A 103 -20.74 5.04 3.05
C LEU A 103 -20.45 6.14 2.02
N GLY A 104 -19.19 6.55 1.91
CA GLY A 104 -18.77 7.57 0.94
C GLY A 104 -17.34 8.05 1.17
N MET A 105 -16.84 8.87 0.26
CA MET A 105 -15.50 9.46 0.33
C MET A 105 -15.58 10.88 0.91
N VAL A 106 -14.60 11.26 1.72
CA VAL A 106 -14.44 12.63 2.22
C VAL A 106 -12.98 13.07 2.21
N GLU A 107 -12.74 14.37 2.08
CA GLU A 107 -11.41 14.96 2.24
C GLU A 107 -11.14 15.23 3.72
N VAL A 108 -9.97 14.80 4.22
CA VAL A 108 -9.58 14.96 5.64
C VAL A 108 -8.27 15.72 5.81
N GLY A 109 -7.92 16.58 4.84
CA GLY A 109 -6.69 17.36 4.88
C GLY A 109 -5.41 16.54 4.66
N ILE A 110 -5.55 15.35 4.05
CA ILE A 110 -4.43 14.56 3.53
C ILE A 110 -4.46 14.61 2.00
N ALA A 111 -3.40 14.13 1.35
CA ALA A 111 -3.26 14.18 -0.12
C ALA A 111 -4.34 13.39 -0.89
N GLN A 112 -5.06 12.48 -0.21
CA GLN A 112 -6.08 11.62 -0.81
C GLN A 112 -7.39 11.63 -0.02
N SER A 113 -8.51 11.46 -0.70
CA SER A 113 -9.81 11.25 -0.05
C SER A 113 -9.83 9.92 0.68
N VAL A 114 -10.54 9.86 1.81
CA VAL A 114 -10.69 8.65 2.62
C VAL A 114 -12.13 8.17 2.58
N ALA A 115 -12.30 6.85 2.56
CA ALA A 115 -13.59 6.22 2.75
C ALA A 115 -14.02 6.39 4.21
N THR A 116 -15.23 6.89 4.40
CA THR A 116 -15.93 6.97 5.68
C THR A 116 -17.05 5.95 5.70
N GLY A 117 -17.38 5.49 6.91
CA GLY A 117 -18.20 4.31 7.03
C GLY A 117 -18.45 3.88 8.45
N THR A 118 -18.99 2.67 8.57
CA THR A 118 -19.20 2.01 9.86
C THR A 118 -18.20 0.88 10.00
N TYR A 119 -17.46 0.86 11.10
CA TYR A 119 -16.57 -0.24 11.44
C TYR A 119 -17.19 -1.12 12.52
N VAL A 120 -17.19 -2.44 12.32
CA VAL A 120 -17.64 -3.43 13.28
C VAL A 120 -16.54 -4.48 13.45
N GLY A 121 -15.96 -4.56 14.65
CA GLY A 121 -14.91 -5.52 14.97
C GLY A 121 -13.96 -5.02 16.05
N ALA A 122 -12.88 -5.77 16.28
CA ALA A 122 -11.80 -5.40 17.17
C ALA A 122 -10.83 -4.40 16.50
N SER A 123 -9.92 -3.79 17.26
CA SER A 123 -8.86 -2.96 16.69
C SER A 123 -8.00 -3.75 15.69
N PRO A 124 -7.48 -3.14 14.60
CA PRO A 124 -6.52 -3.78 13.70
C PRO A 124 -5.23 -4.22 14.43
N CYS A 125 -4.95 -3.61 15.59
CA CYS A 125 -3.83 -3.97 16.44
C CYS A 125 -4.09 -5.16 17.37
N THR A 126 -5.08 -5.99 17.06
CA THR A 126 -5.40 -7.16 17.89
C THR A 126 -5.03 -8.47 17.22
N TYR A 127 -4.74 -9.49 18.04
CA TYR A 127 -4.58 -10.88 17.63
C TYR A 127 -5.56 -11.79 18.36
N SER A 128 -5.90 -12.92 17.75
CA SER A 128 -6.74 -13.95 18.35
C SER A 128 -5.98 -14.64 19.50
N THR A 129 -6.58 -14.66 20.69
CA THR A 129 -6.10 -15.45 21.84
C THR A 129 -6.71 -16.85 21.87
N SER A 130 -7.69 -17.10 21.00
CA SER A 130 -8.38 -18.37 20.85
C SER A 130 -7.43 -19.39 20.22
N ALA A 131 -7.36 -20.60 20.78
CA ALA A 131 -6.54 -21.72 20.27
C ALA A 131 -7.00 -22.29 18.90
N GLY A 132 -7.72 -21.49 18.10
CA GLY A 132 -8.27 -21.85 16.81
C GLY A 132 -9.74 -21.40 16.67
N PRO A 133 -10.22 -21.24 15.42
CA PRO A 133 -11.63 -20.97 15.16
C PRO A 133 -12.47 -22.18 15.58
N LYS A 134 -13.15 -22.09 16.72
CA LYS A 134 -14.20 -23.04 17.08
C LYS A 134 -15.53 -22.51 16.55
N PRO A 135 -16.29 -23.29 15.76
CA PRO A 135 -17.61 -22.86 15.28
C PRO A 135 -18.49 -22.40 16.45
N GLY A 136 -18.99 -21.17 16.38
CA GLY A 136 -19.85 -20.57 17.41
C GLY A 136 -19.15 -20.03 18.65
N ALA A 137 -17.81 -20.14 18.76
CA ALA A 137 -17.07 -19.45 19.82
C ALA A 137 -16.78 -17.99 19.42
N LEU A 138 -16.99 -17.06 20.35
CA LEU A 138 -16.53 -15.68 20.21
C LEU A 138 -14.99 -15.68 20.13
N ASP A 139 -14.44 -15.16 19.04
CA ASP A 139 -13.00 -14.96 18.94
C ASP A 139 -12.60 -13.88 19.94
N THR A 140 -11.92 -14.29 21.01
CA THR A 140 -11.42 -13.34 22.01
C THR A 140 -10.11 -12.78 21.50
N ARG A 141 -10.05 -11.46 21.31
CA ARG A 141 -8.89 -10.78 20.76
C ARG A 141 -8.20 -9.92 21.83
N ALA A 142 -6.87 -9.91 21.81
CA ALA A 142 -6.05 -9.08 22.69
C ALA A 142 -5.24 -8.07 21.86
N GLU A 143 -4.95 -6.90 22.43
CA GLU A 143 -4.11 -5.88 21.80
C GLU A 143 -2.65 -6.32 21.75
N ASP A 144 -1.99 -6.12 20.61
CA ASP A 144 -0.55 -6.18 20.46
C ASP A 144 0.06 -4.83 20.91
N PRO A 145 0.83 -4.80 22.01
CA PRO A 145 1.41 -3.57 22.52
C PRO A 145 2.43 -2.93 21.56
N LYS A 146 2.96 -3.67 20.58
CA LYS A 146 3.91 -3.15 19.59
C LYS A 146 3.23 -2.48 18.40
N CYS A 147 1.99 -2.88 18.09
CA CYS A 147 1.27 -2.38 16.94
C CYS A 147 0.94 -0.89 17.05
N GLY A 148 0.40 -0.44 18.18
CA GLY A 148 0.08 0.98 18.41
C GLY A 148 1.25 1.93 18.10
N PRO A 149 2.44 1.74 18.68
CA PRO A 149 3.63 2.52 18.34
C PRO A 149 4.09 2.38 16.89
N ALA A 150 3.94 1.19 16.28
CA ALA A 150 4.40 0.95 14.91
C ALA A 150 3.46 1.56 13.86
N THR A 151 2.16 1.35 13.98
CA THR A 151 1.15 1.68 12.95
C THR A 151 0.19 2.78 13.37
N ARG A 152 0.36 3.35 14.57
CA ARG A 152 -0.54 4.36 15.17
C ARG A 152 -1.98 3.84 15.35
N GLY A 153 -2.11 2.53 15.60
CA GLY A 153 -3.41 1.89 15.77
C GLY A 153 -4.14 1.59 14.46
N CYS A 154 -3.48 1.79 13.31
CA CYS A 154 -4.03 1.50 11.99
C CYS A 154 -3.57 0.12 11.51
N GLY A 155 -4.25 -0.44 10.52
CA GLY A 155 -3.91 -1.74 9.93
C GLY A 155 -4.39 -1.86 8.49
N ILE A 156 -4.21 -3.03 7.91
CA ILE A 156 -4.57 -3.29 6.51
C ILE A 156 -6.07 -3.60 6.40
N ALA A 157 -6.70 -2.96 5.43
CA ALA A 157 -8.06 -3.24 4.98
C ALA A 157 -8.01 -3.74 3.54
N VAL A 158 -8.78 -4.76 3.21
CA VAL A 158 -8.90 -5.29 1.84
C VAL A 158 -10.37 -5.35 1.46
N GLY A 159 -10.74 -4.71 0.36
CA GLY A 159 -12.10 -4.73 -0.18
C GLY A 159 -12.14 -5.33 -1.57
N GLU A 160 -13.07 -6.23 -1.84
CA GLU A 160 -13.26 -6.78 -3.19
C GLU A 160 -13.98 -5.77 -4.10
N LEU A 161 -13.57 -5.72 -5.37
CA LEU A 161 -14.32 -4.99 -6.40
C LEU A 161 -15.52 -5.81 -6.84
N VAL A 162 -16.71 -5.36 -6.46
CA VAL A 162 -17.99 -5.95 -6.86
C VAL A 162 -18.62 -5.18 -8.00
N ASN A 163 -19.43 -5.86 -8.81
CA ASN A 163 -20.26 -5.14 -9.78
C ASN A 163 -21.46 -4.52 -9.06
N PRO A 164 -21.98 -3.38 -9.56
CA PRO A 164 -23.19 -2.79 -9.01
C PRO A 164 -24.35 -3.79 -8.99
N GLY A 165 -24.90 -4.06 -7.82
CA GLY A 165 -26.03 -4.98 -7.61
C GLY A 165 -25.65 -6.38 -7.14
N ASP A 166 -24.36 -6.76 -7.18
CA ASP A 166 -23.90 -7.99 -6.57
C ASP A 166 -23.90 -7.84 -5.03
N PRO A 167 -24.36 -8.86 -4.28
CA PRO A 167 -24.29 -8.81 -2.82
C PRO A 167 -22.83 -8.79 -2.35
N PRO A 168 -22.50 -8.02 -1.30
CA PRO A 168 -21.13 -7.98 -0.80
C PRO A 168 -20.74 -9.33 -0.22
N SER A 169 -19.71 -9.94 -0.81
CA SER A 169 -19.11 -11.19 -0.34
C SER A 169 -18.32 -10.94 0.96
N THR A 170 -18.13 -11.98 1.77
CA THR A 170 -17.13 -11.94 2.85
C THR A 170 -15.92 -12.71 2.35
N ALA A 171 -14.99 -11.99 1.74
CA ALA A 171 -13.76 -12.56 1.21
C ALA A 171 -12.96 -13.22 2.34
N THR A 172 -12.45 -14.42 2.07
CA THR A 172 -11.41 -15.05 2.90
C THR A 172 -10.09 -14.89 2.17
N TYR A 173 -9.08 -14.42 2.89
CA TYR A 173 -7.74 -14.23 2.37
C TYR A 173 -6.81 -15.26 3.01
N GLU A 174 -6.00 -15.91 2.19
CA GLU A 174 -4.93 -16.75 2.70
C GLU A 174 -3.79 -15.85 3.16
N THR A 175 -3.35 -16.05 4.40
CA THR A 175 -2.25 -15.28 4.98
C THR A 175 -1.05 -16.17 5.22
N GLY A 176 0.12 -15.57 5.07
CA GLY A 176 1.41 -16.17 5.41
C GLY A 176 2.03 -15.49 6.61
N GLY A 177 3.31 -15.74 6.81
CA GLY A 177 4.11 -14.98 7.74
C GLY A 177 5.49 -14.71 7.17
N ALA A 178 6.09 -13.64 7.68
CA ALA A 178 7.47 -13.30 7.42
C ALA A 178 8.28 -13.46 8.70
N CYS A 179 9.58 -13.66 8.57
CA CYS A 179 10.49 -13.51 9.70
C CYS A 179 11.80 -12.88 9.27
N LEU A 180 12.53 -12.31 10.23
CA LEU A 180 13.84 -11.74 9.97
C LEU A 180 14.91 -12.81 10.20
N SER A 181 15.68 -13.11 9.16
CA SER A 181 16.86 -13.98 9.23
C SER A 181 18.10 -13.15 8.89
N GLY A 182 18.80 -12.68 9.92
CA GLY A 182 19.91 -11.73 9.74
C GLY A 182 19.41 -10.39 9.19
N THR A 183 19.80 -10.06 7.96
CA THR A 183 19.36 -8.84 7.24
C THR A 183 18.36 -9.14 6.12
N GLU A 184 17.81 -10.35 6.09
CA GLU A 184 16.89 -10.80 5.04
C GLU A 184 15.50 -11.03 5.61
N LEU A 185 14.49 -10.60 4.86
CA LEU A 185 13.11 -10.93 5.09
C LEU A 185 12.82 -12.30 4.47
N ALA A 186 12.52 -13.28 5.31
CA ALA A 186 12.21 -14.64 4.93
C ALA A 186 10.70 -14.84 4.85
N VAL A 187 10.19 -15.22 3.68
CA VAL A 187 8.76 -15.40 3.40
C VAL A 187 8.58 -16.59 2.45
N ASP A 188 7.54 -17.41 2.67
CA ASP A 188 7.06 -18.39 1.70
C ASP A 188 6.04 -17.70 0.79
N ILE A 189 6.45 -17.31 -0.41
CA ILE A 189 5.65 -16.50 -1.32
C ILE A 189 4.61 -17.34 -2.05
N ASP A 190 4.96 -18.53 -2.54
CA ASP A 190 4.05 -19.35 -3.35
C ASP A 190 3.34 -20.47 -2.59
N GLY A 191 3.55 -20.57 -1.27
CA GLY A 191 2.82 -21.52 -0.42
C GLY A 191 3.36 -22.94 -0.48
N ASP A 192 4.49 -23.19 -1.13
CA ASP A 192 5.05 -24.53 -1.29
C ASP A 192 5.87 -25.00 -0.07
N GLY A 193 6.01 -24.13 0.94
CA GLY A 193 6.74 -24.36 2.19
C GLY A 193 8.25 -24.18 2.07
N LYS A 194 8.77 -23.79 0.89
CA LYS A 194 10.11 -23.24 0.74
C LYS A 194 10.06 -21.75 1.04
N ILE A 195 11.19 -21.24 1.53
CA ILE A 195 11.29 -19.86 1.98
C ILE A 195 12.15 -19.11 0.97
N GLU A 196 11.61 -18.04 0.41
CA GLU A 196 12.34 -16.99 -0.27
C GLU A 196 12.90 -16.00 0.75
N SER A 197 14.18 -15.70 0.64
CA SER A 197 14.85 -14.74 1.55
C SER A 197 15.25 -13.50 0.76
N PHE A 198 14.69 -12.35 1.13
CA PHE A 198 14.89 -11.09 0.43
C PHE A 198 15.76 -10.13 1.26
N PRO A 199 16.93 -9.70 0.79
CA PRO A 199 17.75 -8.73 1.51
C PRO A 199 16.98 -7.44 1.77
N LEU A 200 16.84 -7.03 3.03
CA LEU A 200 16.07 -5.84 3.39
C LEU A 200 16.54 -4.57 2.65
N ALA A 201 17.85 -4.44 2.42
CA ALA A 201 18.42 -3.34 1.64
C ALA A 201 17.91 -3.29 0.19
N GLY A 202 17.50 -4.43 -0.37
CA GLY A 202 16.93 -4.55 -1.71
C GLY A 202 15.51 -4.01 -1.84
N ALA A 203 14.82 -3.70 -0.73
CA ALA A 203 13.51 -3.05 -0.76
C ALA A 203 13.59 -1.54 -1.11
N LEU A 204 14.81 -0.98 -1.25
CA LEU A 204 15.02 0.41 -1.67
C LEU A 204 15.77 0.49 -3.01
N ASP A 205 15.42 1.47 -3.83
CA ASP A 205 15.99 1.72 -5.17
C ASP A 205 17.42 2.36 -5.16
N GLY A 206 18.03 2.49 -3.98
CA GLY A 206 19.31 3.19 -3.77
C GLY A 206 19.21 4.72 -3.65
N THR A 207 18.06 5.32 -3.95
CA THR A 207 17.75 6.74 -3.72
C THR A 207 16.85 6.99 -2.50
N ARG A 208 16.50 5.92 -1.78
CA ARG A 208 15.52 5.89 -0.67
C ARG A 208 14.08 6.08 -1.15
N ALA A 209 13.75 5.56 -2.32
CA ALA A 209 12.39 5.22 -2.67
C ALA A 209 12.22 3.69 -2.62
N PRO A 210 10.99 3.17 -2.55
CA PRO A 210 10.75 1.74 -2.73
C PRO A 210 11.36 1.24 -4.03
N ALA A 211 12.02 0.08 -3.98
CA ALA A 211 12.55 -0.56 -5.18
C ALA A 211 11.40 -1.01 -6.09
N GLN A 212 11.53 -0.81 -7.41
CA GLN A 212 10.57 -1.35 -8.37
C GLN A 212 10.60 -2.88 -8.43
N GLU A 213 11.75 -3.47 -8.14
CA GLU A 213 11.97 -4.91 -8.08
C GLU A 213 12.78 -5.28 -6.85
N TRP A 214 12.43 -6.40 -6.22
CA TRP A 214 13.11 -6.92 -5.04
C TRP A 214 13.33 -8.44 -5.19
N THR A 215 14.59 -8.81 -5.36
CA THR A 215 14.98 -10.19 -5.69
C THR A 215 15.48 -10.96 -4.47
N ALA A 216 15.08 -12.22 -4.36
CA ALA A 216 15.52 -13.12 -3.31
C ALA A 216 17.00 -13.52 -3.48
N SER A 217 17.67 -13.76 -2.37
CA SER A 217 19.00 -14.35 -2.31
C SER A 217 18.94 -15.83 -2.70
N PRO A 218 19.88 -16.30 -3.55
CA PRO A 218 19.84 -17.67 -4.10
C PRO A 218 20.15 -18.80 -3.09
N THR A 219 20.56 -18.49 -1.87
CA THR A 219 21.20 -19.50 -0.98
C THR A 219 20.67 -19.51 0.46
N ALA A 220 19.67 -18.69 0.79
CA ALA A 220 19.25 -18.54 2.18
C ALA A 220 18.04 -19.43 2.51
N THR A 221 18.31 -20.52 3.23
CA THR A 221 17.29 -21.20 4.04
C THR A 221 17.22 -20.49 5.38
N ALA A 222 16.16 -19.69 5.58
CA ALA A 222 15.96 -19.00 6.83
C ALA A 222 15.46 -19.95 7.93
N ALA A 223 16.04 -19.84 9.12
CA ALA A 223 15.62 -20.58 10.31
C ALA A 223 15.00 -19.60 11.31
N CYS A 224 13.82 -19.07 10.99
CA CYS A 224 13.07 -18.20 11.89
C CYS A 224 11.59 -18.57 11.90
N GLN A 225 10.91 -18.25 13.00
CA GLN A 225 9.47 -18.50 13.16
C GLN A 225 8.71 -17.38 12.42
N PRO A 226 7.89 -17.70 11.41
CA PRO A 226 7.13 -16.69 10.68
C PRO A 226 6.03 -16.07 11.55
N SER A 227 5.81 -14.77 11.39
CA SER A 227 4.68 -14.02 11.94
C SER A 227 4.04 -13.14 10.88
N TYR A 228 2.75 -12.89 10.97
CA TYR A 228 2.03 -12.09 9.97
C TYR A 228 2.56 -10.65 9.90
N GLN A 229 2.93 -10.06 11.05
CA GLN A 229 3.56 -8.75 11.13
C GLN A 229 4.94 -8.81 11.78
N LEU A 230 5.79 -7.86 11.37
CA LEU A 230 7.11 -7.57 11.94
C LEU A 230 7.25 -6.07 12.06
N TYR A 231 7.86 -5.57 13.14
CA TYR A 231 8.01 -4.14 13.37
C TYR A 231 9.47 -3.75 13.57
N GLY A 232 9.80 -2.52 13.20
CA GLY A 232 11.07 -1.89 13.53
C GLY A 232 12.27 -2.46 12.78
N LEU A 233 12.08 -2.94 11.55
CA LEU A 233 13.16 -3.46 10.73
C LEU A 233 13.99 -2.28 10.21
N GLU A 234 15.22 -2.14 10.70
CA GLU A 234 16.10 -1.03 10.31
C GLU A 234 16.76 -1.30 8.96
N LEU A 235 16.52 -0.44 7.97
CA LEU A 235 17.29 -0.39 6.74
C LEU A 235 18.54 0.46 6.97
N LYS A 236 19.64 -0.21 7.32
CA LYS A 236 20.95 0.44 7.37
C LYS A 236 21.56 0.41 5.97
N PRO A 237 21.73 1.56 5.29
CA PRO A 237 22.53 1.57 4.08
C PRO A 237 23.95 1.09 4.41
N GLU A 238 24.57 0.34 3.51
CA GLU A 238 25.97 -0.06 3.70
C GLU A 238 26.86 1.19 3.93
N PRO A 239 27.74 1.17 4.93
CA PRO A 239 28.63 2.29 5.20
C PRO A 239 29.49 2.60 3.98
N ARG A 240 29.32 3.80 3.39
CA ARG A 240 30.19 4.27 2.30
C ARG A 240 31.54 4.72 2.89
N PRO A 241 32.69 4.14 2.46
CA PRO A 241 33.99 4.52 3.00
C PRO A 241 34.24 6.03 2.91
N GLY A 242 34.67 6.63 4.03
CA GLY A 242 34.97 8.06 4.11
C GLY A 242 33.76 9.00 4.17
N LYS A 243 32.52 8.49 4.23
CA LYS A 243 31.32 9.29 4.44
C LYS A 243 30.76 9.11 5.86
N PRO A 244 30.25 10.18 6.51
CA PRO A 244 29.60 10.05 7.79
C PRO A 244 28.36 9.15 7.69
N ALA A 245 28.01 8.50 8.81
CA ALA A 245 26.81 7.69 8.93
C ALA A 245 25.57 8.49 8.50
N ASP A 246 24.76 7.87 7.67
CA ASP A 246 23.64 8.55 7.03
C ASP A 246 22.51 8.76 8.05
N LYS A 247 22.09 10.00 8.28
CA LYS A 247 21.11 10.35 9.34
C LYS A 247 19.67 10.00 8.97
N GLY A 248 19.41 9.57 7.74
CA GLY A 248 18.08 9.19 7.27
C GLY A 248 17.85 7.69 7.40
N LEU A 249 17.73 7.21 8.65
CA LEU A 249 17.35 5.83 8.92
C LEU A 249 15.94 5.60 8.34
N VAL A 250 15.82 4.60 7.48
CA VAL A 250 14.51 4.12 7.01
C VAL A 250 14.15 2.92 7.86
N THR A 251 12.96 2.94 8.44
CA THR A 251 12.42 1.79 9.19
C THR A 251 11.34 1.14 8.36
N VAL A 252 11.35 -0.19 8.28
CA VAL A 252 10.33 -0.99 7.64
C VAL A 252 9.55 -1.76 8.68
N ASP A 253 8.22 -1.77 8.53
CA ASP A 253 7.35 -2.71 9.22
C ASP A 253 6.69 -3.61 8.17
N VAL A 254 6.65 -4.92 8.40
CA VAL A 254 5.77 -5.81 7.65
C VAL A 254 4.38 -5.70 8.25
N LEU A 255 3.44 -5.15 7.47
CA LEU A 255 2.04 -4.99 7.89
C LEU A 255 1.19 -6.22 7.57
N GLY A 256 1.65 -7.07 6.65
CA GLY A 256 1.03 -8.35 6.36
C GLY A 256 1.70 -9.10 5.22
N VAL A 257 1.54 -10.43 5.23
CA VAL A 257 1.82 -11.34 4.12
C VAL A 257 0.51 -12.03 3.75
N ILE A 258 -0.02 -11.76 2.56
CA ILE A 258 -1.41 -12.06 2.23
C ILE A 258 -1.56 -12.29 0.72
N ASP A 259 -2.26 -13.36 0.33
CA ASP A 259 -2.70 -13.57 -1.04
C ASP A 259 -3.91 -12.67 -1.32
N LEU A 260 -3.64 -11.48 -1.89
CA LEU A 260 -4.63 -10.44 -2.09
C LEU A 260 -5.49 -10.74 -3.31
N ASP A 261 -4.88 -11.20 -4.39
CA ASP A 261 -5.54 -11.40 -5.67
C ASP A 261 -5.93 -12.86 -5.95
N GLY A 262 -5.69 -13.77 -5.00
CA GLY A 262 -6.16 -15.15 -5.05
C GLY A 262 -5.43 -16.02 -6.08
N ASP A 263 -4.24 -15.62 -6.52
CA ASP A 263 -3.44 -16.39 -7.47
C ASP A 263 -2.57 -17.49 -6.80
N GLY A 264 -2.64 -17.59 -5.47
CA GLY A 264 -1.89 -18.53 -4.65
C GLY A 264 -0.51 -18.02 -4.23
N ARG A 265 -0.10 -16.83 -4.70
CA ARG A 265 1.12 -16.15 -4.26
C ARG A 265 0.75 -15.04 -3.30
N ARG A 266 1.60 -14.84 -2.30
CA ARG A 266 1.36 -13.88 -1.23
C ARG A 266 2.04 -12.57 -1.55
N GLU A 267 1.27 -11.49 -1.57
CA GLU A 267 1.81 -10.14 -1.51
C GLU A 267 2.40 -9.83 -0.14
N ILE A 268 3.42 -8.99 -0.14
CA ILE A 268 3.98 -8.39 1.07
C ILE A 268 3.54 -6.93 1.15
N VAL A 269 2.83 -6.58 2.22
CA VAL A 269 2.46 -5.19 2.51
C VAL A 269 3.43 -4.63 3.55
N LEU A 270 4.16 -3.59 3.17
CA LEU A 270 5.15 -2.94 4.04
C LEU A 270 4.73 -1.52 4.38
N SER A 271 5.11 -1.06 5.56
CA SER A 271 5.23 0.36 5.85
C SER A 271 6.69 0.77 5.76
N MET A 272 6.99 1.77 4.95
CA MET A 272 8.31 2.41 4.92
C MET A 272 8.24 3.77 5.61
N LYS A 273 9.04 3.94 6.67
CA LYS A 273 9.11 5.16 7.47
C LYS A 273 10.40 5.90 7.12
N PHE A 274 10.25 6.94 6.32
CA PHE A 274 11.28 7.92 6.06
C PHE A 274 11.20 9.06 7.09
N PRO A 275 12.25 9.89 7.25
CA PRO A 275 12.24 10.97 8.24
C PRO A 275 11.06 11.94 8.14
N THR A 276 10.47 12.12 6.94
CA THR A 276 9.41 13.10 6.68
C THR A 276 8.11 12.49 6.18
N VAL A 277 8.12 11.22 5.77
CA VAL A 277 6.96 10.58 5.15
C VAL A 277 6.90 9.11 5.56
N ARG A 278 5.67 8.62 5.74
CA ARG A 278 5.39 7.20 5.87
C ARG A 278 4.60 6.77 4.64
N SER A 279 5.15 5.83 3.88
CA SER A 279 4.42 5.19 2.79
C SER A 279 4.05 3.75 3.16
N ILE A 280 3.01 3.27 2.51
CA ILE A 280 2.62 1.86 2.50
C ILE A 280 2.83 1.38 1.07
N VAL A 281 3.54 0.27 0.95
CA VAL A 281 3.87 -0.34 -0.35
C VAL A 281 3.38 -1.77 -0.39
N VAL A 282 2.96 -2.21 -1.57
CA VAL A 282 2.56 -3.58 -1.84
C VAL A 282 3.56 -4.16 -2.84
N TYR A 283 4.15 -5.29 -2.50
CA TYR A 283 5.00 -6.08 -3.37
C TYR A 283 4.27 -7.37 -3.76
N THR A 284 4.32 -7.74 -5.04
CA THR A 284 3.67 -8.94 -5.61
C THR A 284 4.67 -9.76 -6.41
N ALA A 285 4.43 -11.05 -6.58
CA ALA A 285 5.25 -11.95 -7.40
C ALA A 285 4.49 -12.38 -8.66
N THR A 286 4.59 -11.62 -9.75
CA THR A 286 3.83 -11.90 -10.98
C THR A 286 4.37 -13.11 -11.76
N GLU A 287 5.69 -13.21 -11.91
CA GLU A 287 6.33 -14.25 -12.73
C GLU A 287 6.88 -15.41 -11.88
N GLN A 288 7.64 -15.10 -10.84
CA GLN A 288 8.36 -16.07 -10.01
C GLN A 288 8.39 -15.63 -8.54
N ALA A 289 8.30 -16.59 -7.61
CA ALA A 289 8.32 -16.33 -6.17
C ALA A 289 9.58 -15.56 -5.72
N GLN A 290 10.71 -15.75 -6.41
CA GLN A 290 12.01 -15.16 -6.06
C GLN A 290 12.19 -13.71 -6.54
N ARG A 291 11.21 -13.11 -7.25
CA ARG A 291 11.27 -11.72 -7.74
C ARG A 291 9.96 -11.03 -7.44
N LEU A 292 10.01 -10.10 -6.50
CA LEU A 292 8.88 -9.23 -6.18
C LEU A 292 8.95 -7.96 -7.03
N GLU A 293 7.80 -7.47 -7.44
CA GLU A 293 7.61 -6.23 -8.17
C GLU A 293 6.74 -5.30 -7.34
N LEU A 294 7.02 -4.00 -7.40
CA LEU A 294 6.21 -2.99 -6.72
C LEU A 294 4.84 -2.92 -7.41
N ALA A 295 3.81 -3.41 -6.72
CA ALA A 295 2.43 -3.31 -7.16
C ALA A 295 1.86 -1.89 -6.98
N GLY A 296 2.33 -1.19 -5.95
CA GLY A 296 1.94 0.20 -5.72
C GLY A 296 2.49 0.78 -4.43
N GLU A 297 2.55 2.10 -4.40
CA GLU A 297 2.93 2.91 -3.25
C GLU A 297 1.86 3.96 -2.96
N ALA A 298 1.52 4.14 -1.68
CA ALA A 298 0.64 5.22 -1.27
C ALA A 298 1.10 5.85 0.04
N THR A 299 0.75 7.13 0.22
CA THR A 299 1.02 7.83 1.48
C THR A 299 0.04 7.34 2.54
N SER A 300 0.57 7.04 3.73
CA SER A 300 -0.23 6.67 4.90
C SER A 300 -0.98 7.88 5.49
N PHE A 301 -2.00 7.64 6.31
CA PHE A 301 -2.64 8.69 7.12
C PHE A 301 -1.63 9.62 7.80
N SER A 302 -1.72 10.91 7.51
CA SER A 302 -0.98 11.91 8.26
C SER A 302 -1.57 12.00 9.67
N ARG A 303 -0.71 11.91 10.69
CA ARG A 303 -1.06 12.12 12.10
C ARG A 303 0.13 12.72 12.85
#